data_AF-A0A1J5D1W3-F1
#
_entry.id   AF-A0A1J5D1W3-F1
#
_cell.length_a   1.000
_cell.length_b   1.000
_cell.length_c   1.000
_cell.angle_alpha   90.00
_cell.angle_beta   90.00
_cell.angle_gamma   90.00
#
_symmetry.space_group_name_H-M   'P 1'
#
loop_
_entity.id
_entity.type
_entity.pdbx_description
1 polymer ?
#
loop_
_entity_poly.entity_id
_entity_poly.type
_entity_poly.pdbx_seq_one_letter_code
_entity_poly.pdbx_strand_id
1 'polypeptide(L)' 'MEHKVKSVFTGEKLDAIIFGHSHFSQNKVIDGILFFNPGKASQSFGILTVEEDIKGEIISSTS' A
#
# COMPACT_ATOMS: atom_id res chain seq x y z
N MET A 1 5.01 -8.22 -7.10
CA MET A 1 5.02 -6.77 -7.43
C MET A 1 5.82 -5.97 -6.41
N GLU A 2 5.64 -6.31 -5.15
CA GLU A 2 6.33 -5.85 -3.94
C GLU A 2 7.85 -5.80 -4.12
N HIS A 3 8.49 -6.86 -4.63
CA HIS A 3 9.94 -6.86 -4.87
C HIS A 3 10.38 -5.77 -5.88
N LYS A 4 9.62 -5.59 -6.98
CA LYS A 4 9.90 -4.57 -7.99
C LYS A 4 9.71 -3.15 -7.44
N VAL A 5 8.70 -2.97 -6.59
CA VAL A 5 8.42 -1.68 -5.95
C VAL A 5 9.49 -1.38 -4.88
N LYS A 6 9.82 -2.36 -4.03
CA LYS A 6 10.86 -2.25 -3.00
C LYS A 6 12.24 -1.94 -3.59
N SER A 7 12.59 -2.53 -4.75
CA SER A 7 13.90 -2.31 -5.37
C SER A 7 14.17 -0.87 -5.82
N VAL A 8 13.13 -0.06 -6.03
CA VAL A 8 13.27 1.37 -6.36
C VAL A 8 13.91 2.16 -5.21
N PHE A 9 13.73 1.69 -3.97
CA PHE A 9 14.17 2.37 -2.75
C PHE A 9 15.33 1.61 -2.09
N THR A 10 16.21 1.00 -2.89
CA THR A 10 17.31 0.19 -2.38
C THR A 10 18.23 1.02 -1.48
N GLY A 11 18.42 0.59 -0.23
CA GLY A 11 19.25 1.31 0.75
C GLY A 11 18.49 2.31 1.62
N GLU A 12 17.20 2.54 1.36
CA GLU A 12 16.36 3.40 2.19
C GLU A 12 15.66 2.61 3.29
N LYS A 13 15.54 3.22 4.47
CA LYS A 13 14.68 2.72 5.54
C LYS A 13 13.28 3.28 5.33
N LEU A 14 12.30 2.40 5.12
CA LEU A 14 10.92 2.77 4.84
C LEU A 14 9.99 2.16 5.87
N ASP A 15 8.91 2.88 6.18
CA ASP A 15 7.81 2.39 7.02
C ASP A 15 6.59 1.99 6.18
N ALA A 16 6.39 2.64 5.02
CA ALA A 16 5.34 2.31 4.06
C ALA A 16 5.74 2.64 2.62
N ILE A 17 5.17 1.91 1.67
CA ILE A 17 5.23 2.19 0.23
C ILE A 17 3.81 2.25 -0.33
N ILE A 18 3.42 3.42 -0.84
CA ILE A 18 2.17 3.61 -1.57
C ILE A 18 2.43 3.49 -3.08
N PHE A 19 1.72 2.60 -3.75
CA PHE A 19 1.88 2.36 -5.19
C PHE A 19 0.56 2.06 -5.88
N GLY A 20 0.57 2.05 -7.22
CA GLY A 20 -0.61 1.85 -8.06
C GLY A 20 -0.30 1.03 -9.32
N HIS A 21 -0.99 1.36 -10.43
CA HIS A 21 -0.82 0.80 -11.78
C HIS A 21 -1.31 -0.64 -12.01
N SER A 22 -1.39 -1.49 -10.98
CA SER A 22 -1.88 -2.86 -11.14
C SER A 22 -3.41 -2.99 -11.21
N HIS A 23 -4.15 -1.96 -10.78
CA HIS A 23 -5.58 -1.99 -10.49
C HIS A 23 -6.03 -3.00 -9.40
N PHE A 24 -5.11 -3.77 -8.83
CA PHE A 24 -5.38 -4.66 -7.70
C PHE A 24 -5.06 -3.96 -6.38
N SER A 25 -6.04 -3.96 -5.48
CA SER A 25 -5.87 -3.45 -4.12
C SER A 25 -4.88 -4.30 -3.33
N GLN A 26 -4.10 -3.65 -2.46
CA GLN A 26 -3.14 -4.32 -1.61
C GLN A 26 -2.95 -3.56 -0.30
N ASN A 27 -3.00 -4.28 0.81
CA ASN A 27 -2.73 -3.79 2.15
C ASN A 27 -2.01 -4.90 2.92
N LYS A 28 -0.69 -4.93 2.87
CA LYS A 28 0.13 -6.02 3.44
C LYS A 28 1.39 -5.47 4.08
N VAL A 29 1.75 -5.99 5.25
CA VAL A 29 3.05 -5.73 5.88
C VAL A 29 4.02 -6.85 5.50
N ILE A 30 5.19 -6.49 4.97
CA ILE A 30 6.27 -7.41 4.60
C ILE A 30 7.57 -6.83 5.11
N ASP A 31 8.32 -7.60 5.90
CA ASP A 31 9.57 -7.16 6.56
C ASP A 31 9.42 -5.83 7.34
N GLY A 32 8.27 -5.62 7.98
CA GLY A 32 7.97 -4.39 8.73
C GLY A 32 7.57 -3.18 7.87
N ILE A 33 7.51 -3.32 6.54
CA ILE A 33 7.12 -2.25 5.62
C ILE A 33 5.67 -2.46 5.18
N LEU A 34 4.83 -1.43 5.30
CA LEU A 34 3.47 -1.46 4.75
C LEU A 34 3.49 -1.28 3.22
N PHE A 35 3.09 -2.30 2.48
CA PHE A 35 2.81 -2.23 1.04
C PHE A 35 1.33 -1.90 0.82
N PHE A 36 1.06 -0.70 0.32
CA PHE A 36 -0.28 -0.18 0.15
C PHE A 36 -0.59 0.22 -1.30
N ASN A 37 -1.68 -0.31 -1.85
CA ASN A 37 -2.25 0.08 -3.13
C ASN A 37 -3.77 0.18 -2.96
N PRO A 38 -4.38 1.36 -3.13
CA PRO A 38 -5.80 1.55 -2.91
C PRO A 38 -6.68 0.88 -3.98
N GLY A 39 -6.09 0.32 -5.03
CA GLY A 39 -6.81 -0.27 -6.16
C GLY A 39 -7.23 0.78 -7.20
N LYS A 40 -8.21 0.43 -8.03
CA LYS A 40 -8.73 1.33 -9.08
C LYS A 40 -9.65 2.37 -8.45
N ALA A 41 -9.36 3.66 -8.66
CA ALA A 41 -10.11 4.77 -8.07
C ALA A 41 -11.64 4.77 -8.36
N SER A 42 -12.07 4.13 -9.46
CA SER A 42 -13.49 3.98 -9.78
C SER A 42 -14.20 2.87 -9.00
N GLN A 43 -13.49 2.08 -8.18
CA GLN A 43 -14.00 0.90 -7.49
C GLN A 43 -13.62 0.86 -6.00
N SER A 44 -12.53 1.53 -5.62
CA SER A 44 -12.05 1.56 -4.24
C SER A 44 -11.22 2.81 -3.95
N PHE A 45 -11.12 3.14 -2.67
CA PHE A 45 -10.20 4.13 -2.15
C PHE A 45 -9.50 3.60 -0.90
N GLY A 46 -8.38 4.22 -0.55
CA GLY A 46 -7.58 3.85 0.61
C GLY A 46 -7.61 4.92 1.69
N ILE A 47 -7.63 4.50 2.95
CA ILE A 47 -7.39 5.35 4.11
C ILE A 47 -6.08 4.92 4.74
N LEU A 48 -5.17 5.87 4.97
CA LEU A 48 -3.97 5.67 5.77
C LEU A 48 -4.09 6.48 7.05
N THR A 49 -3.97 5.81 8.19
CA THR A 49 -3.89 6.44 9.50
C THR A 49 -2.44 6.40 9.96
N VAL A 50 -1.87 7.57 10.26
CA VAL A 50 -0.49 7.73 10.71
C VAL A 50 -0.52 8.25 12.14
N GLU A 51 -0.13 7.41 13.09
CA GLU A 51 0.01 7.73 14.51
C GLU A 51 1.39 7.25 14.99
N GLU A 52 1.45 6.40 16.03
CA GLU A 52 2.67 5.69 16.42
C GLU A 52 3.08 4.66 15.36
N ASP A 53 2.10 4.05 14.69
CA ASP A 53 2.26 3.15 13.54
C ASP A 53 1.53 3.70 12.30
N ILE A 54 1.85 3.15 11.12
CA ILE A 54 1.10 3.39 9.88
C ILE A 54 0.15 2.22 9.63
N LYS A 55 -1.16 2.51 9.55
CA LYS A 55 -2.19 1.51 9.26
C LYS A 55 -2.95 1.89 7.99
N GLY A 56 -3.20 0.90 7.14
CA GLY A 56 -4.00 1.07 5.94
C GLY A 56 -5.36 0.38 6.04
N GLU A 57 -6.35 0.96 5.38
CA GLU A 57 -7.66 0.37 5.13
C GLU A 57 -8.04 0.61 3.66
N ILE A 58 -8.75 -0.34 3.05
CA ILE A 58 -9.26 -0.21 1.69
C ILE A 58 -10.77 -0.35 1.73
N ILE A 59 -11.46 0.68 1.27
CA ILE A 59 -12.91 0.72 1.15
C ILE A 59 -13.26 0.53 -0.32
N SER A 60 -13.97 -0.55 -0.65
CA SER A 60 -14.39 -0.89 -2.02
C SER A 60 -15.90 -0.93 -2.17
N SER A 61 -16.39 -0.53 -3.34
CA SER A 61 -17.83 -0.52 -3.66
C SER A 61 -18.42 -1.90 -3.97
N THR A 62 -17.62 -2.96 -3.94
CA THR A 62 -18.09 -4.35 -4.12
C THR A 62 -18.19 -5.04 -2.76
N SER A 63 -19.42 -5.24 -2.30
CA SER A 63 -19.79 -6.21 -1.26
C SER A 63 -19.74 -7.64 -1.79
#